data_AF-A0A7W5ALW3-F1
#
_entry.id   AF-A0A7W5ALW3-F1
#
_cell.length_a   1.000
_cell.length_b   1.000
_cell.length_c   1.000
_cell.angle_alpha   90.00
_cell.angle_beta   90.00
_cell.angle_gamma   90.00
#
_symmetry.space_group_name_H-M   'P 1'
#
loop_
_entity.id
_entity.type
_entity.pdbx_description
1 polymer ?
#
loop_
_entity_poly.entity_id
_entity_poly.type
_entity_poly.pdbx_seq_one_letter_code
_entity_poly.pdbx_strand_id
1 'polypeptide(L)'
;MVGDEVAGPEHPEVGDLLAQLAGTDSGRARDAALELGDRRAYGAVPAMLEVLGATSDASVRNSVAYALSAMRVPEAFEVVVDLLRQERTRGARGTLLYALRPFDCTSILPLLVDLVIEDAWESAREAAYLITEVEIVSAETWMPLRNRLRMAYETADAPCAVKDPERRKIIGFLLQFFEEDSDRPG
;
A
#
# COMPACT_ATOMS: atom_id res chain seq x y z
N MET A 1 -26.01 23.96 10.89
CA MET A 1 -24.60 23.68 10.59
C MET A 1 -24.49 23.70 9.08
N VAL A 2 -23.75 24.66 8.53
CA VAL A 2 -23.65 24.88 7.08
C VAL A 2 -22.96 23.64 6.50
N GLY A 3 -23.64 22.96 5.57
CA GLY A 3 -23.04 21.87 4.82
C GLY A 3 -21.91 22.45 3.99
N ASP A 4 -20.69 22.02 4.27
CA ASP A 4 -19.53 22.32 3.43
C ASP A 4 -19.83 21.72 2.06
N GLU A 5 -20.17 22.60 1.12
CA GLU A 5 -20.45 22.25 -0.26
C GLU A 5 -19.13 21.73 -0.83
N VAL A 6 -19.01 20.41 -0.98
CA VAL A 6 -17.77 19.76 -1.45
C VAL A 6 -17.45 20.36 -2.81
N ALA A 7 -16.45 21.24 -2.84
CA ALA A 7 -16.13 22.04 -4.02
C ALA A 7 -15.80 21.09 -5.19
N GLY A 8 -16.64 21.13 -6.22
CA GLY A 8 -16.42 20.37 -7.45
C GLY A 8 -15.17 20.82 -8.18
N PRO A 9 -14.73 20.09 -9.23
CA PRO A 9 -13.52 20.38 -9.98
C PRO A 9 -13.56 21.74 -10.70
N GLU A 10 -14.74 22.35 -10.82
CA GLU A 10 -14.95 23.66 -11.45
C GLU A 10 -14.76 24.83 -10.48
N HIS A 11 -14.51 24.58 -9.20
CA HIS A 11 -14.13 25.63 -8.26
C HIS A 11 -12.71 26.12 -8.61
N PRO A 12 -12.47 27.44 -8.78
CA PRO A 12 -11.19 27.97 -9.26
C PRO A 12 -9.97 27.46 -8.49
N GLU A 13 -10.12 27.30 -7.17
CA GLU A 13 -9.05 26.79 -6.30
C GLU A 13 -8.71 25.31 -6.58
N VAL A 14 -9.68 24.47 -6.95
CA VAL A 14 -9.41 23.07 -7.35
C VAL A 14 -8.72 23.02 -8.71
N GLY A 15 -9.10 23.91 -9.63
CA GLY A 15 -8.43 24.06 -10.93
C GLY A 15 -6.95 24.41 -10.80
N ASP A 16 -6.60 25.36 -9.92
CA ASP A 16 -5.21 25.73 -9.65
C ASP A 16 -4.41 24.59 -9.01
N LEU A 17 -5.03 23.79 -8.14
CA LEU A 17 -4.40 22.61 -7.53
C LEU A 17 -4.18 21.50 -8.57
N LEU A 18 -5.14 21.27 -9.47
CA LEU A 18 -5.00 20.31 -10.58
C LEU A 18 -3.85 20.72 -11.52
N ALA A 19 -3.73 22.01 -11.85
CA ALA A 19 -2.64 22.52 -12.65
C ALA A 19 -1.27 22.34 -11.97
N GLN A 20 -1.21 22.51 -10.65
CA GLN A 20 0.01 22.26 -9.87
C GLN A 20 0.36 20.78 -9.79
N LEU A 21 -0.64 19.92 -9.60
CA LEU A 21 -0.49 18.46 -9.57
C LEU A 21 0.08 17.91 -10.87
N ALA A 22 -0.38 18.42 -12.03
CA ALA A 22 0.11 18.04 -13.36
C ALA A 22 1.40 18.76 -13.78
N GLY A 23 1.89 19.69 -12.96
CA GLY A 23 3.07 20.50 -13.26
C GLY A 23 4.39 19.72 -13.13
N THR A 24 5.49 20.39 -13.49
CA THR A 24 6.85 19.82 -13.42
C THR A 24 7.56 20.05 -12.08
N ASP A 25 6.99 20.89 -11.21
CA ASP A 25 7.53 21.17 -9.88
C ASP A 25 7.01 20.11 -8.89
N SER A 26 7.85 19.14 -8.54
CA SER A 26 7.50 18.06 -7.63
C SER A 26 7.05 18.55 -6.25
N GLY A 27 7.58 19.67 -5.76
CA GLY A 27 7.20 20.23 -4.47
C GLY A 27 5.76 20.74 -4.51
N ARG A 28 5.43 21.52 -5.55
CA ARG A 28 4.06 22.03 -5.75
C ARG A 28 3.07 20.92 -6.06
N ALA A 29 3.47 19.93 -6.86
CA ALA A 29 2.60 18.79 -7.17
C ALA A 29 2.27 17.96 -5.92
N ARG A 30 3.27 17.75 -5.04
CA ARG A 30 3.10 17.10 -3.75
C ARG A 30 2.12 17.86 -2.85
N ASP A 31 2.36 19.16 -2.67
CA ASP A 31 1.55 19.99 -1.78
C ASP A 31 0.11 20.09 -2.31
N ALA A 32 -0.05 20.18 -3.64
CA ALA A 32 -1.36 20.15 -4.28
C ALA A 32 -2.10 18.82 -4.06
N ALA A 33 -1.41 17.68 -4.16
CA ALA A 33 -2.01 16.38 -3.90
C ALA A 33 -2.56 16.26 -2.47
N LEU A 34 -1.79 16.72 -1.47
CA LEU A 34 -2.19 16.70 -0.07
C LEU A 34 -3.39 17.62 0.17
N GLU A 35 -3.35 18.84 -0.35
CA GLU A 35 -4.45 19.81 -0.22
C GLU A 35 -5.75 19.30 -0.87
N LEU A 36 -5.67 18.68 -2.06
CA LEU A 36 -6.82 18.03 -2.71
C LEU A 36 -7.41 16.90 -1.83
N GLY A 37 -6.54 16.13 -1.18
CA GLY A 37 -6.91 15.10 -0.21
C GLY A 37 -7.63 15.66 1.02
N ASP A 38 -7.04 16.68 1.64
CA ASP A 38 -7.56 17.32 2.85
C ASP A 38 -8.94 17.96 2.60
N ARG A 39 -9.13 18.55 1.42
CA ARG A 39 -10.41 19.10 0.96
C ARG A 39 -11.44 18.05 0.55
N ARG A 40 -11.04 16.78 0.46
CA ARG A 40 -11.85 15.70 -0.14
C ARG A 40 -12.38 16.09 -1.52
N ALA A 41 -11.53 16.65 -2.37
CA ALA A 41 -11.89 17.09 -3.71
C ALA A 41 -12.10 15.88 -4.65
N TYR A 42 -13.21 15.16 -4.49
CA TYR A 42 -13.50 13.93 -5.24
C TYR A 42 -13.53 14.14 -6.76
N GLY A 43 -13.80 15.36 -7.23
CA GLY A 43 -13.70 15.70 -8.66
C GLY A 43 -12.29 15.64 -9.23
N ALA A 44 -11.24 15.71 -8.39
CA ALA A 44 -9.84 15.62 -8.80
C ALA A 44 -9.32 14.17 -8.86
N VAL A 45 -10.10 13.19 -8.39
CA VAL A 45 -9.69 11.77 -8.31
C VAL A 45 -9.16 11.22 -9.64
N PRO A 46 -9.80 11.46 -10.80
CA PRO A 46 -9.27 10.95 -12.07
C PRO A 46 -7.85 11.44 -12.36
N ALA A 47 -7.57 12.73 -12.15
CA ALA A 47 -6.24 13.31 -12.35
C ALA A 47 -5.22 12.80 -11.32
N MET A 48 -5.64 12.61 -10.07
CA MET A 48 -4.79 12.05 -9.02
C MET A 48 -4.42 10.58 -9.35
N LEU A 49 -5.35 9.76 -9.82
CA LEU A 49 -5.06 8.39 -10.25
C LEU A 49 -4.11 8.34 -11.45
N GLU A 50 -4.29 9.24 -12.42
CA GLU A 50 -3.37 9.39 -13.56
C GLU A 50 -1.94 9.72 -13.07
N VAL A 51 -1.79 10.72 -12.21
CA VAL A 51 -0.48 11.11 -11.67
C VAL A 51 0.14 9.99 -10.83
N LEU A 52 -0.66 9.30 -10.00
CA LEU A 52 -0.20 8.14 -9.21
C LEU A 52 0.40 7.06 -10.11
N GLY A 53 -0.29 6.72 -11.21
CA GLY A 53 0.13 5.70 -12.15
C GLY A 53 1.32 6.10 -13.04
N ALA A 54 1.48 7.39 -13.35
CA ALA A 54 2.45 7.86 -14.34
C ALA A 54 3.73 8.46 -13.75
N THR A 55 3.67 9.09 -12.56
CA THR A 55 4.81 9.86 -12.03
C THR A 55 6.00 8.98 -11.66
N SER A 56 7.22 9.39 -12.04
CA SER A 56 8.47 8.77 -11.59
C SER A 56 8.95 9.28 -10.23
N ASP A 57 8.44 10.43 -9.78
CA ASP A 57 8.83 11.04 -8.52
C ASP A 57 8.17 10.32 -7.33
N ALA A 58 8.99 9.77 -6.43
CA ALA A 58 8.50 9.03 -5.27
C ALA A 58 7.75 9.91 -4.26
N SER A 59 8.17 11.16 -4.09
CA SER A 59 7.54 12.11 -3.16
C SER A 59 6.13 12.49 -3.62
N VAL A 60 5.98 12.78 -4.92
CA VAL A 60 4.67 13.04 -5.54
C VAL A 60 3.79 11.80 -5.46
N ARG A 61 4.30 10.64 -5.90
CA ARG A 61 3.57 9.36 -5.86
C ARG A 61 3.04 9.05 -4.46
N ASN A 62 3.89 9.19 -3.44
CA ASN A 62 3.54 8.89 -2.06
C ASN A 62 2.45 9.82 -1.52
N SER A 63 2.52 11.11 -1.85
CA SER A 63 1.52 12.09 -1.38
C SER A 63 0.17 11.92 -2.06
N VAL A 64 0.18 11.58 -3.36
CA VAL A 64 -1.04 11.24 -4.09
C VAL A 64 -1.67 9.95 -3.55
N ALA A 65 -0.88 8.89 -3.33
CA ALA A 65 -1.36 7.64 -2.75
C ALA A 65 -1.96 7.85 -1.36
N TYR A 66 -1.28 8.64 -0.51
CA TYR A 66 -1.76 9.00 0.83
C TYR A 66 -3.08 9.76 0.76
N ALA A 67 -3.18 10.79 -0.08
CA ALA A 67 -4.38 11.61 -0.23
C ALA A 67 -5.58 10.76 -0.70
N LEU A 68 -5.41 9.93 -1.73
CA LEU A 68 -6.44 9.03 -2.23
C LEU A 68 -6.89 8.00 -1.18
N SER A 69 -5.94 7.49 -0.39
CA SER A 69 -6.21 6.58 0.73
C SER A 69 -7.01 7.27 1.85
N ALA A 70 -6.63 8.48 2.24
CA ALA A 70 -7.36 9.28 3.24
C ALA A 70 -8.80 9.62 2.80
N MET A 71 -8.99 9.80 1.49
CA MET A 71 -10.30 9.97 0.85
C MET A 71 -11.10 8.66 0.72
N ARG A 72 -10.45 7.49 0.94
CA ARG A 72 -10.98 6.14 0.74
C ARG A 72 -11.47 5.88 -0.69
N VAL A 73 -10.71 6.35 -1.68
CA VAL A 73 -11.00 6.12 -3.11
C VAL A 73 -10.72 4.65 -3.47
N PRO A 74 -11.74 3.82 -3.79
CA PRO A 74 -11.56 2.40 -4.06
C PRO A 74 -10.65 2.12 -5.26
N GLU A 75 -10.73 2.95 -6.31
CA GLU A 75 -9.94 2.82 -7.53
C GLU A 75 -8.43 2.98 -7.27
N ALA A 76 -8.05 3.64 -6.18
CA ALA A 76 -6.65 3.78 -5.80
C ALA A 76 -6.04 2.43 -5.37
N PHE A 77 -6.85 1.48 -4.88
CA PHE A 77 -6.37 0.18 -4.45
C PHE A 77 -5.65 -0.56 -5.59
N GLU A 78 -6.31 -0.72 -6.73
CA GLU A 78 -5.75 -1.44 -7.88
C GLU A 78 -4.49 -0.74 -8.43
N VAL A 79 -4.52 0.60 -8.53
CA VAL A 79 -3.36 1.36 -9.00
C VAL A 79 -2.17 1.19 -8.06
N VAL A 80 -2.37 1.27 -6.74
CA VAL A 80 -1.31 1.06 -5.75
C VAL A 80 -0.78 -0.37 -5.81
N VAL A 81 -1.66 -1.36 -5.93
CA VAL A 81 -1.28 -2.77 -6.03
C VAL A 81 -0.45 -3.05 -7.28
N ASP A 82 -0.79 -2.44 -8.41
CA ASP A 82 0.03 -2.52 -9.63
C ASP A 82 1.38 -1.84 -9.46
N LEU A 83 1.44 -0.70 -8.78
CA LEU A 83 2.69 -0.02 -8.46
C LEU A 83 3.62 -0.86 -7.59
N LEU A 84 3.08 -1.64 -6.63
CA LEU A 84 3.86 -2.53 -5.78
C LEU A 84 4.56 -3.65 -6.57
N ARG A 85 4.07 -4.00 -7.77
CA ARG A 85 4.69 -5.02 -8.64
C ARG A 85 5.77 -4.45 -9.55
N GLN A 86 5.85 -3.13 -9.70
CA GLN A 86 6.77 -2.50 -10.64
C GLN A 86 8.16 -2.30 -10.03
N GLU A 87 9.21 -2.57 -10.81
CA GLU A 87 10.59 -2.41 -10.35
C GLU A 87 10.91 -0.95 -10.00
N ARG A 88 10.26 0.02 -10.68
CA ARG A 88 10.46 1.47 -10.42
C ARG A 88 10.08 1.92 -9.01
N THR A 89 9.33 1.11 -8.27
CA THR A 89 8.94 1.42 -6.89
C THR A 89 9.79 0.69 -5.85
N ARG A 90 10.67 -0.22 -6.27
CA ARG A 90 11.50 -1.01 -5.37
C ARG A 90 12.32 -0.12 -4.43
N GLY A 91 12.29 -0.43 -3.13
CA GLY A 91 12.94 0.38 -2.10
C GLY A 91 12.17 1.64 -1.68
N ALA A 92 11.03 1.94 -2.30
CA ALA A 92 10.15 3.06 -1.96
C ALA A 92 8.67 2.64 -1.96
N ARG A 93 8.38 1.44 -1.43
CA ARG A 93 7.02 0.85 -1.36
C ARG A 93 6.33 1.05 0.00
N GLY A 94 7.05 1.50 1.03
CA GLY A 94 6.50 1.66 2.39
C GLY A 94 5.23 2.51 2.43
N THR A 95 5.24 3.72 1.84
CA THR A 95 4.05 4.58 1.80
C THR A 95 2.92 4.02 0.92
N LEU A 96 3.25 3.28 -0.14
CA LEU A 96 2.23 2.60 -0.95
C LEU A 96 1.50 1.53 -0.14
N LEU A 97 2.23 0.72 0.63
CA LEU A 97 1.64 -0.26 1.55
C LEU A 97 0.85 0.43 2.66
N TYR A 98 1.37 1.51 3.23
CA TYR A 98 0.65 2.32 4.21
C TYR A 98 -0.70 2.81 3.65
N ALA A 99 -0.72 3.27 2.40
CA ALA A 99 -1.93 3.72 1.72
C ALA A 99 -2.97 2.60 1.53
N LEU A 100 -2.59 1.33 1.62
CA LEU A 100 -3.53 0.20 1.52
C LEU A 100 -4.24 -0.14 2.84
N ARG A 101 -3.80 0.38 3.99
CA ARG A 101 -4.37 0.06 5.31
C ARG A 101 -5.89 0.23 5.43
N PRO A 102 -6.54 1.22 4.79
CA PRO A 102 -8.00 1.36 4.89
C PRO A 102 -8.80 0.34 4.06
N PHE A 103 -8.14 -0.51 3.26
CA PHE A 103 -8.75 -1.42 2.30
C PHE A 103 -8.55 -2.89 2.70
N ASP A 104 -9.41 -3.77 2.19
CA ASP A 104 -9.24 -5.21 2.34
C ASP A 104 -8.10 -5.72 1.44
N CYS A 105 -7.03 -6.21 2.06
CA CYS A 105 -5.86 -6.73 1.38
C CYS A 105 -5.89 -8.25 1.15
N THR A 106 -7.01 -8.93 1.43
CA THR A 106 -7.12 -10.40 1.31
C THR A 106 -6.75 -10.88 -0.10
N SER A 107 -7.17 -10.15 -1.14
CA SER A 107 -6.90 -10.47 -2.54
C SER A 107 -5.41 -10.39 -2.94
N ILE A 108 -4.59 -9.67 -2.15
CA ILE A 108 -3.17 -9.45 -2.43
C ILE A 108 -2.25 -10.13 -1.41
N LEU A 109 -2.77 -11.01 -0.55
CA LEU A 109 -1.98 -11.76 0.42
C LEU A 109 -0.72 -12.42 -0.15
N PRO A 110 -0.74 -13.07 -1.33
CA PRO A 110 0.47 -13.62 -1.92
C PRO A 110 1.55 -12.56 -2.19
N LEU A 111 1.15 -11.38 -2.68
CA LEU A 111 2.06 -10.26 -2.91
C LEU A 111 2.65 -9.75 -1.60
N LEU A 112 1.84 -9.61 -0.54
CA LEU A 112 2.32 -9.16 0.75
C LEU A 112 3.36 -10.13 1.35
N VAL A 113 3.14 -11.44 1.23
CA VAL A 113 4.11 -12.45 1.68
C VAL A 113 5.43 -12.35 0.91
N ASP A 114 5.36 -12.13 -0.39
CA ASP A 114 6.57 -11.95 -1.21
C ASP A 114 7.33 -10.68 -0.80
N LEU A 115 6.62 -9.59 -0.51
CA LEU A 115 7.23 -8.36 0.00
C LEU A 115 7.88 -8.55 1.38
N VAL A 116 7.28 -9.33 2.28
CA VAL A 116 7.89 -9.69 3.56
C VAL A 116 9.20 -10.44 3.36
N ILE A 117 9.25 -11.38 2.41
CA ILE A 117 10.42 -12.23 2.18
C ILE A 117 11.53 -11.45 1.45
N GLU A 118 11.19 -10.67 0.42
CA GLU A 118 12.15 -10.22 -0.60
C GLU A 118 12.41 -8.70 -0.63
N ASP A 119 11.52 -7.85 -0.10
CA ASP A 119 11.60 -6.39 -0.30
C ASP A 119 12.53 -5.70 0.71
N ALA A 120 12.62 -4.37 0.70
CA ALA A 120 13.30 -3.57 1.71
C ALA A 120 12.64 -3.71 3.09
N TRP A 121 13.40 -3.41 4.14
CA TRP A 121 12.98 -3.55 5.54
C TRP A 121 11.64 -2.86 5.85
N GLU A 122 11.48 -1.62 5.40
CA GLU A 122 10.26 -0.85 5.61
C GLU A 122 9.05 -1.52 4.95
N SER A 123 9.18 -1.89 3.68
CA SER A 123 8.13 -2.58 2.94
C SER A 123 7.76 -3.91 3.59
N ALA A 124 8.75 -4.69 4.05
CA ALA A 124 8.51 -5.96 4.72
C ALA A 124 7.71 -5.80 6.02
N ARG A 125 8.01 -4.75 6.82
CA ARG A 125 7.23 -4.43 8.03
C ARG A 125 5.79 -4.03 7.70
N GLU A 126 5.61 -3.13 6.75
CA GLU A 126 4.27 -2.67 6.37
C GLU A 126 3.43 -3.79 5.76
N ALA A 127 4.03 -4.64 4.92
CA ALA A 127 3.36 -5.82 4.38
C ALA A 127 2.97 -6.82 5.47
N ALA A 128 3.84 -7.06 6.46
CA ALA A 128 3.50 -7.92 7.60
C ALA A 128 2.34 -7.35 8.43
N TYR A 129 2.32 -6.04 8.64
CA TYR A 129 1.19 -5.37 9.31
C TYR A 129 -0.12 -5.58 8.54
N LEU A 130 -0.12 -5.37 7.22
CA LEU A 130 -1.31 -5.62 6.40
C LEU A 130 -1.78 -7.09 6.47
N ILE A 131 -0.84 -8.05 6.52
CA ILE A 131 -1.17 -9.48 6.68
C ILE A 131 -1.88 -9.75 8.02
N THR A 132 -1.55 -9.03 9.10
CA THR A 132 -2.23 -9.22 10.38
C THR A 132 -3.60 -8.56 10.45
N GLU A 133 -3.89 -7.61 9.56
CA GLU A 133 -5.18 -6.91 9.52
C GLU A 133 -6.20 -7.62 8.62
N VAL A 134 -5.78 -8.57 7.76
CA VAL A 134 -6.73 -9.33 6.93
C VAL A 134 -7.48 -10.36 7.77
N GLU A 135 -8.77 -10.52 7.47
CA GLU A 135 -9.57 -11.61 8.00
C GLU A 135 -9.22 -12.89 7.23
N ILE A 136 -8.76 -13.92 7.94
CA ILE A 136 -8.34 -15.17 7.32
C ILE A 136 -9.60 -15.99 6.98
N VAL A 137 -9.83 -16.15 5.66
CA VAL A 137 -11.08 -16.72 5.15
C VAL A 137 -11.06 -18.26 5.11
N SER A 138 -9.89 -18.90 4.94
CA SER A 138 -9.78 -20.37 4.94
C SER A 138 -8.34 -20.89 5.02
N ALA A 139 -8.17 -22.12 5.53
CA ALA A 139 -6.90 -22.87 5.50
C ALA A 139 -6.36 -23.07 4.08
N GLU A 140 -7.23 -23.23 3.08
CA GLU A 140 -6.83 -23.38 1.68
C GLU A 140 -6.08 -22.13 1.17
N THR A 141 -6.49 -20.94 1.62
CA THR A 141 -5.87 -19.67 1.23
C THR A 141 -4.52 -19.44 1.90
N TRP A 142 -4.41 -19.63 3.22
CA TRP A 142 -3.18 -19.25 3.94
C TRP A 142 -2.12 -20.36 4.01
N MET A 143 -2.48 -21.65 3.89
CA MET A 143 -1.52 -22.74 4.02
C MET A 143 -0.38 -22.69 2.98
N PRO A 144 -0.63 -22.40 1.69
CA PRO A 144 0.45 -22.19 0.72
C PRO A 144 1.36 -21.01 1.09
N LEU A 145 0.79 -19.94 1.64
CA LEU A 145 1.49 -18.73 2.03
C LEU A 145 2.38 -18.95 3.27
N ARG A 146 1.86 -19.65 4.29
CA ARG A 146 2.65 -20.07 5.45
C ARG A 146 3.78 -20.99 5.04
N ASN A 147 3.55 -21.93 4.11
CA ASN A 147 4.62 -22.80 3.61
C ASN A 147 5.75 -21.99 2.97
N ARG A 148 5.44 -20.92 2.21
CA ARG A 148 6.46 -20.01 1.65
C ARG A 148 7.25 -19.31 2.76
N LEU A 149 6.58 -18.74 3.75
CA LEU A 149 7.22 -18.12 4.92
C LEU A 149 8.12 -19.11 5.67
N ARG A 150 7.66 -20.34 5.87
CA ARG A 150 8.42 -21.40 6.54
C ARG A 150 9.67 -21.77 5.76
N MET A 151 9.57 -21.93 4.44
CA MET A 151 10.73 -22.17 3.59
C MET A 151 11.76 -21.03 3.67
N ALA A 152 11.29 -19.77 3.68
CA ALA A 152 12.17 -18.62 3.88
C ALA A 152 12.82 -18.59 5.28
N TYR A 153 12.18 -19.19 6.29
CA TYR A 153 12.63 -19.21 7.68
C TYR A 153 13.60 -20.35 8.02
N GLU A 154 13.29 -21.60 7.64
CA GLU A 154 13.90 -22.81 8.23
C GLU A 154 15.23 -23.21 7.61
N THR A 155 15.48 -22.91 6.33
CA THR A 155 16.63 -23.50 5.63
C THR A 155 17.81 -22.54 5.59
N ALA A 156 18.73 -22.60 6.56
CA ALA A 156 19.93 -21.75 6.57
C ALA A 156 20.80 -21.83 5.30
N ASP A 157 20.73 -22.97 4.57
CA ASP A 157 21.50 -23.25 3.35
C ASP A 157 20.68 -23.15 2.05
N ALA A 158 19.36 -22.89 2.10
CA ALA A 158 18.60 -22.73 0.86
C ALA A 158 18.87 -21.37 0.21
N PRO A 159 18.84 -21.29 -1.13
CA PRO A 159 18.97 -20.02 -1.84
C PRO A 159 17.93 -18.97 -1.44
N CYS A 160 16.74 -19.39 -1.00
CA CYS A 160 15.63 -18.53 -0.58
C CYS A 160 15.63 -18.15 0.91
N ALA A 161 16.66 -18.55 1.66
CA ALA A 161 16.72 -18.33 3.10
C ALA A 161 16.87 -16.85 3.45
N VAL A 162 15.97 -16.36 4.31
CA VAL A 162 16.12 -15.03 4.90
C VAL A 162 17.18 -15.09 6.01
N LYS A 163 18.30 -14.41 5.76
CA LYS A 163 19.45 -14.33 6.69
C LYS A 163 19.34 -13.17 7.68
N ASP A 164 18.62 -12.11 7.31
CA ASP A 164 18.48 -10.91 8.14
C ASP A 164 17.71 -11.24 9.45
N PRO A 165 18.33 -11.09 10.64
CA PRO A 165 17.72 -11.49 11.91
C PRO A 165 16.41 -10.77 12.20
N GLU A 166 16.31 -9.49 11.84
CA GLU A 166 15.11 -8.71 12.09
C GLU A 166 13.95 -9.16 11.19
N ARG A 167 14.22 -9.49 9.92
CA ARG A 167 13.20 -10.07 9.02
C ARG A 167 12.78 -11.46 9.45
N ARG A 168 13.71 -12.26 9.98
CA ARG A 168 13.37 -13.57 10.57
C ARG A 168 12.41 -13.43 11.75
N LYS A 169 12.50 -12.38 12.57
CA LYS A 169 11.52 -12.12 13.64
C LYS A 169 10.12 -11.85 13.08
N ILE A 170 10.02 -11.04 12.02
CA ILE A 170 8.75 -10.77 11.34
C ILE A 170 8.14 -12.07 10.80
N ILE A 171 8.93 -12.86 10.06
CA ILE A 171 8.47 -14.14 9.50
C ILE A 171 8.05 -15.10 10.61
N GLY A 172 8.84 -15.22 11.68
CA GLY A 172 8.50 -16.07 12.82
C GLY A 172 7.18 -15.68 13.49
N PHE A 173 6.94 -14.38 13.65
CA PHE A 173 5.67 -13.86 14.15
C PHE A 173 4.49 -14.19 13.22
N LEU A 174 4.63 -14.02 11.91
CA LEU A 174 3.58 -14.38 10.95
C LEU A 174 3.29 -15.88 10.93
N LEU A 175 4.31 -16.73 11.11
CA LEU A 175 4.11 -18.18 11.22
C LEU A 175 3.25 -18.55 12.44
N GLN A 176 3.47 -17.88 13.58
CA GLN A 176 2.65 -18.06 14.79
C GLN A 176 1.23 -17.53 14.59
N PHE A 177 1.10 -16.34 13.98
CA PHE A 177 -0.20 -15.75 13.66
C PHE A 177 -1.09 -16.69 12.83
N PHE A 178 -0.54 -17.33 11.80
CA PHE A 178 -1.29 -18.29 10.98
C PHE A 178 -1.63 -19.60 11.71
N GLU A 179 -0.85 -20.01 12.70
CA GLU A 179 -1.17 -21.18 13.55
C GLU A 179 -2.35 -20.88 14.48
N GLU A 180 -2.31 -19.74 15.18
CA GLU A 180 -3.34 -19.35 16.15
C GLU A 180 -4.72 -19.13 15.52
N ASP A 181 -4.76 -18.60 14.29
CA ASP A 181 -6.03 -18.36 13.62
C ASP A 181 -6.67 -19.64 13.07
N SER A 182 -5.85 -20.64 12.73
CA SER A 182 -6.33 -21.96 12.29
C SER A 182 -7.10 -22.75 13.35
N ASP A 183 -6.90 -22.41 14.62
CA ASP A 183 -7.55 -23.04 15.77
C ASP A 183 -8.84 -22.29 16.23
N ARG A 184 -9.22 -21.19 15.57
CA ARG A 184 -10.45 -20.45 15.92
C ARG A 184 -11.69 -21.16 15.35
N PRO A 185 -12.72 -21.44 16.15
CA PRO A 185 -13.99 -21.92 15.63
C PRO A 185 -14.65 -20.79 14.82
N GLY A 186 -15.01 -21.09 13.56
CA GLY A 186 -15.72 -20.18 12.65
C GLY A 186 -17.20 -19.99 12.96
#